data_AF-A0A8K0TE35-F1
#
_entry.id   AF-A0A8K0TE35-F1
#
_cell.length_a   1.000
_cell.length_b   1.000
_cell.length_c   1.000
_cell.angle_alpha   90.00
_cell.angle_beta   90.00
_cell.angle_gamma   90.00
#
_symmetry.space_group_name_H-M   'P 1'
#
loop_
_entity.id
_entity.type
_entity.pdbx_description
1 polymer ?
#
loop_
_entity_poly.entity_id
_entity_poly.type
_entity_poly.pdbx_seq_one_letter_code
_entity_poly.pdbx_strand_id
1 'polypeptide(L)'
;MPPKAKASSTAKEAASKAPELPEPTTLAERTRHRFYQTNPLEKRREEAGGIHALTPSERQTYINASLVPRVLSRDVVLGNKADREFWKLVSKESLPARRLSRQQRDYAWGQDRLGRDLGALSITQNEQRAVTRARLAALEALHRRFLQKRELAAKGYKGPDGVVCEDVSDADVEEERLRRKEMATMRKDLYGEKMGPYATDPEWDDVVPIPVNDPEGALAAIAYPEDYAEAIGYLRAVMAAEECSPRVLRLTEHIIEMNPAHYTVWLYRFRVVRTLNIGLDVEFKWLNGVSLEHLKNYQIWHHRQLLLDRAYEAVADQPDAVRKLARDESDFLRVMLEEDTKNYHVWSYRQYLVRRLGMWNAQELGATQSLIEDDVRNNSAWSHRFFLVFSDPSASTPGSHATEHDPAVPASVVDRELRYAREKAQIAPQNQAAWNYLRGVLVKGGRPLAEAEEFAAQFARGVGEGDAEEVRSSHALDFLADVYVEKGEGEKAATCLDRLAEKWDPVRAGYWKYRKQQIAAASA
;
A
#
# COMPACT_ATOMS: atom_id res chain seq x y z
N MET A 1 -48.89 -65.86 -21.18
CA MET A 1 -48.94 -66.93 -20.15
C MET A 1 -47.72 -67.82 -20.29
N PRO A 2 -46.87 -67.91 -19.25
CA PRO A 2 -46.04 -69.09 -19.03
C PRO A 2 -46.45 -69.82 -17.72
N PRO A 3 -46.24 -71.14 -17.62
CA PRO A 3 -46.93 -71.99 -16.66
C PRO A 3 -46.25 -72.06 -15.28
N LYS A 4 -47.08 -72.49 -14.33
CA LYS A 4 -46.90 -72.56 -12.88
C LYS A 4 -45.68 -73.38 -12.41
N ALA A 5 -45.22 -72.94 -11.24
CA ALA A 5 -44.17 -73.50 -10.39
C ALA A 5 -44.35 -74.99 -10.02
N LYS A 6 -43.21 -75.68 -9.88
CA LYS A 6 -43.07 -76.82 -8.96
C LYS A 6 -42.12 -76.40 -7.84
N ALA A 7 -42.65 -76.36 -6.63
CA ALA A 7 -41.91 -76.18 -5.40
C ALA A 7 -41.15 -77.45 -5.05
N SER A 8 -39.89 -77.30 -4.63
CA SER A 8 -39.19 -78.29 -3.81
C SER A 8 -38.36 -77.57 -2.73
N SER A 9 -38.97 -77.51 -1.55
CA SER A 9 -38.41 -77.67 -0.19
C SER A 9 -37.06 -77.03 0.17
N THR A 10 -37.19 -76.13 1.16
CA THR A 10 -36.26 -75.85 2.29
C THR A 10 -34.91 -75.24 1.96
N ALA A 11 -34.93 -73.92 1.80
CA ALA A 11 -33.82 -73.03 2.08
C ALA A 11 -33.42 -73.16 3.56
N LYS A 12 -32.18 -73.61 3.81
CA LYS A 12 -31.49 -73.35 5.07
C LYS A 12 -30.92 -71.93 4.95
N GLU A 13 -31.56 -70.98 5.60
CA GLU A 13 -31.02 -69.65 5.86
C GLU A 13 -29.66 -69.79 6.56
N ALA A 14 -28.60 -69.57 5.81
CA ALA A 14 -27.31 -69.18 6.32
C ALA A 14 -26.82 -68.03 5.44
N ALA A 15 -27.61 -66.94 5.42
CA ALA A 15 -27.09 -65.64 5.01
C ALA A 15 -26.16 -65.18 6.15
N SER A 16 -24.88 -65.53 6.07
CA SER A 16 -23.87 -64.82 6.84
C SER A 16 -23.93 -63.36 6.38
N LYS A 17 -24.51 -62.49 7.23
CA LYS A 17 -24.35 -61.04 7.07
C LYS A 17 -22.85 -60.77 7.03
N ALA A 18 -22.33 -60.43 5.85
CA ALA A 18 -21.00 -59.87 5.74
C ALA A 18 -20.91 -58.66 6.68
N PRO A 19 -19.80 -58.46 7.41
CA PRO A 19 -19.66 -57.33 8.32
C PRO A 19 -19.90 -56.03 7.55
N GLU A 20 -20.92 -55.26 7.94
CA GLU A 20 -21.15 -53.92 7.42
C GLU A 20 -19.89 -53.10 7.69
N LEU A 21 -19.31 -52.57 6.62
CA LEU A 21 -18.17 -51.68 6.71
C LEU A 21 -18.59 -50.41 7.47
N PRO A 22 -17.72 -49.81 8.29
CA PRO A 22 -18.02 -48.54 8.94
C PRO A 22 -18.33 -47.47 7.89
N GLU A 23 -19.28 -46.59 8.20
CA GLU A 23 -19.65 -45.51 7.27
C GLU A 23 -18.42 -44.66 6.94
N PRO A 24 -18.13 -44.44 5.65
CA PRO A 24 -16.96 -43.66 5.26
C PRO A 24 -17.13 -42.20 5.71
N THR A 25 -16.10 -41.64 6.32
CA THR A 25 -16.11 -40.24 6.77
C THR A 25 -15.46 -39.31 5.74
N THR A 26 -14.48 -39.84 4.99
CA THR A 26 -13.74 -39.10 3.94
C THR A 26 -14.02 -39.60 2.53
N LEU A 27 -13.63 -38.82 1.51
CA LEU A 27 -13.77 -39.21 0.10
C LEU A 27 -12.92 -40.43 -0.27
N ALA A 28 -11.69 -40.51 0.25
CA ALA A 28 -10.80 -41.64 0.04
C ALA A 28 -11.39 -42.91 0.67
N GLU A 29 -11.93 -42.81 1.90
CA GLU A 29 -12.65 -43.90 2.55
C GLU A 29 -13.88 -44.31 1.75
N ARG A 30 -14.69 -43.36 1.27
CA ARG A 30 -15.88 -43.65 0.45
C ARG A 30 -15.52 -44.36 -0.85
N THR A 31 -14.40 -44.00 -1.45
CA THR A 31 -13.87 -44.62 -2.67
C THR A 31 -13.44 -46.06 -2.41
N ARG A 32 -12.66 -46.30 -1.34
CA ARG A 32 -12.25 -47.64 -0.90
C ARG A 32 -13.46 -48.49 -0.49
N HIS A 33 -14.43 -47.90 0.21
CA HIS A 33 -15.66 -48.54 0.63
C HIS A 33 -16.47 -49.05 -0.57
N ARG A 34 -16.70 -48.20 -1.58
CA ARG A 34 -17.35 -48.61 -2.85
C ARG A 34 -16.57 -49.70 -3.59
N PHE A 35 -15.24 -49.63 -3.59
CA PHE A 35 -14.40 -50.67 -4.18
C PHE A 35 -14.62 -52.02 -3.49
N TYR A 36 -14.56 -52.07 -2.15
CA TYR A 36 -14.74 -53.32 -1.41
C TYR A 36 -16.18 -53.84 -1.43
N GLN A 37 -17.19 -52.96 -1.51
CA GLN A 37 -18.58 -53.37 -1.75
C GLN A 37 -18.76 -54.13 -3.06
N THR A 38 -18.04 -53.73 -4.12
CA THR A 38 -18.09 -54.41 -5.43
C THR A 38 -17.06 -55.53 -5.58
N ASN A 39 -16.11 -55.64 -4.62
CA ASN A 39 -15.04 -56.64 -4.61
C ASN A 39 -14.90 -57.31 -3.21
N PRO A 40 -15.95 -57.98 -2.69
CA PRO A 40 -15.93 -58.55 -1.33
C PRO A 40 -14.84 -59.61 -1.13
N LEU A 41 -14.53 -60.38 -2.17
CA LEU A 41 -13.47 -61.41 -2.13
C LEU A 41 -12.05 -60.81 -2.15
N GLU A 42 -11.87 -59.59 -2.67
CA GLU A 42 -10.59 -58.87 -2.62
C GLU A 42 -10.28 -58.43 -1.18
N LYS A 43 -11.29 -57.93 -0.47
CA LYS A 43 -11.18 -57.57 0.94
C LYS A 43 -10.76 -58.79 1.78
N ARG A 44 -11.44 -59.93 1.59
CA ARG A 44 -11.13 -61.19 2.28
C ARG A 44 -9.71 -61.69 1.99
N ARG A 45 -9.24 -61.54 0.74
CA ARG A 45 -7.86 -61.88 0.37
C ARG A 45 -6.84 -61.01 1.10
N GLU A 46 -7.11 -59.71 1.24
CA GLU A 46 -6.23 -58.77 1.95
C GLU A 46 -6.22 -59.05 3.46
N GLU A 47 -7.37 -59.26 4.08
CA GLU A 47 -7.51 -59.62 5.50
C GLU A 47 -6.81 -60.94 5.84
N ALA A 48 -6.82 -61.92 4.91
CA ALA A 48 -6.13 -63.19 5.07
C ALA A 48 -4.60 -63.10 4.91
N GLY A 49 -4.03 -61.98 4.45
CA GLY A 49 -2.59 -61.85 4.19
C GLY A 49 -2.15 -62.32 2.79
N GLY A 50 -3.07 -62.42 1.84
CA GLY A 50 -2.79 -62.72 0.44
C GLY A 50 -3.43 -64.01 -0.09
N ILE A 51 -3.29 -64.27 -1.40
CA ILE A 51 -3.94 -65.40 -2.07
C ILE A 51 -3.47 -66.77 -1.54
N HIS A 52 -2.25 -66.83 -1.02
CA HIS A 52 -1.65 -68.06 -0.50
C HIS A 52 -2.21 -68.47 0.87
N ALA A 53 -2.73 -67.52 1.63
CA ALA A 53 -3.34 -67.74 2.93
C ALA A 53 -4.84 -68.09 2.87
N LEU A 54 -5.46 -67.95 1.69
CA LEU A 54 -6.82 -68.44 1.44
C LEU A 54 -6.85 -69.97 1.35
N THR A 55 -7.92 -70.58 1.86
CA THR A 55 -8.20 -72.01 1.69
C THR A 55 -8.33 -72.38 0.21
N PRO A 56 -8.14 -73.66 -0.18
CA PRO A 56 -8.28 -74.08 -1.57
C PRO A 56 -9.63 -73.70 -2.22
N SER A 57 -10.72 -73.78 -1.43
CA SER A 57 -12.06 -73.39 -1.88
C SER A 57 -12.17 -71.88 -2.12
N GLU A 58 -11.71 -71.05 -1.17
CA GLU A 58 -11.73 -69.58 -1.31
C GLU A 58 -10.83 -69.09 -2.44
N ARG A 59 -9.69 -69.74 -2.66
CA ARG A 59 -8.79 -69.44 -3.77
C ARG A 59 -9.46 -69.73 -5.11
N GLN A 60 -10.16 -70.86 -5.23
CA GLN A 60 -10.92 -71.21 -6.43
C GLN A 60 -12.05 -70.20 -6.68
N THR A 61 -12.80 -69.84 -5.64
CA THR A 61 -13.86 -68.83 -5.73
C THR A 61 -13.30 -67.47 -6.12
N TYR A 62 -12.17 -67.05 -5.56
CA TYR A 62 -11.48 -65.80 -5.90
C TYR A 62 -10.99 -65.76 -7.38
N ILE A 63 -10.44 -66.87 -7.88
CA ILE A 63 -10.00 -66.99 -9.29
C ILE A 63 -11.21 -66.98 -10.23
N ASN A 64 -12.26 -67.74 -9.92
CA ASN A 64 -13.47 -67.75 -10.73
C ASN A 64 -14.12 -66.36 -10.77
N ALA A 65 -14.09 -65.66 -9.64
CA ALA A 65 -14.55 -64.29 -9.49
C ALA A 65 -13.75 -63.29 -10.36
N SER A 66 -12.44 -63.44 -10.50
CA SER A 66 -11.62 -62.58 -11.36
C SER A 66 -11.81 -62.86 -12.86
N LEU A 67 -12.28 -64.06 -13.22
CA LEU A 67 -12.60 -64.44 -14.60
C LEU A 67 -13.96 -63.92 -15.07
N VAL A 68 -14.92 -63.64 -14.17
CA VAL A 68 -16.29 -63.20 -14.52
C VAL A 68 -16.30 -62.03 -15.50
N PRO A 69 -15.58 -60.90 -15.28
CA PRO A 69 -15.60 -59.78 -16.22
C PRO A 69 -15.02 -60.13 -17.59
N ARG A 70 -14.00 -61.00 -17.64
CA ARG A 70 -13.31 -61.41 -18.88
C ARG A 70 -14.14 -62.38 -19.72
N VAL A 71 -14.95 -63.22 -19.06
CA VAL A 71 -15.92 -64.08 -19.75
C VAL A 71 -17.10 -63.26 -20.25
N LEU A 72 -17.57 -62.26 -19.48
CA LEU A 72 -18.62 -61.33 -19.91
C LEU A 72 -18.21 -60.45 -21.09
N SER A 73 -16.96 -59.95 -21.12
CA SER A 73 -16.41 -59.17 -22.23
C SER A 73 -16.01 -60.01 -23.44
N ARG A 74 -16.08 -61.36 -23.33
CA ARG A 74 -15.61 -62.34 -24.33
C ARG A 74 -14.10 -62.34 -24.56
N ASP A 75 -13.31 -61.76 -23.67
CA ASP A 75 -11.84 -61.85 -23.69
C ASP A 75 -11.36 -63.28 -23.40
N VAL A 76 -12.18 -64.06 -22.69
CA VAL A 76 -11.96 -65.49 -22.43
C VAL A 76 -13.18 -66.25 -22.95
N VAL A 77 -12.96 -67.08 -23.98
CA VAL A 77 -14.01 -67.93 -24.56
C VAL A 77 -13.95 -69.31 -23.92
N LEU A 78 -15.02 -69.70 -23.22
CA LEU A 78 -15.18 -71.01 -22.62
C LEU A 78 -15.94 -71.95 -23.57
N GLY A 79 -15.57 -73.23 -23.61
CA GLY A 79 -16.35 -74.24 -24.36
C GLY A 79 -17.72 -74.50 -23.73
N ASN A 80 -18.70 -74.98 -24.52
CA ASN A 80 -20.11 -75.12 -24.12
C ASN A 80 -20.39 -75.87 -22.80
N LYS A 81 -19.51 -76.78 -22.39
CA LYS A 81 -19.60 -77.50 -21.10
C LYS A 81 -18.99 -76.66 -19.96
N ALA A 82 -17.84 -76.04 -20.20
CA ALA A 82 -17.14 -75.20 -19.24
C ALA A 82 -17.91 -73.91 -18.94
N ASP A 83 -18.57 -73.31 -19.95
CA ASP A 83 -19.39 -72.11 -19.79
C ASP A 83 -20.60 -72.37 -18.88
N ARG A 84 -21.33 -73.47 -19.10
CA ARG A 84 -22.46 -73.87 -18.25
C ARG A 84 -22.06 -74.12 -16.80
N GLU A 85 -20.96 -74.84 -16.57
CA GLU A 85 -20.46 -75.10 -15.21
C GLU A 85 -19.92 -73.84 -14.53
N PHE A 86 -19.23 -72.96 -15.28
CA PHE A 86 -18.74 -71.68 -14.78
C PHE A 86 -19.88 -70.77 -14.32
N TRP A 87 -20.93 -70.58 -15.14
CA TRP A 87 -22.07 -69.75 -14.77
C TRP A 87 -22.91 -70.34 -13.64
N LYS A 88 -23.03 -71.68 -13.57
CA LYS A 88 -23.66 -72.37 -12.44
C LYS A 88 -22.91 -72.09 -11.13
N LEU A 89 -21.58 -72.07 -11.16
CA LEU A 89 -20.75 -71.74 -10.01
C LEU A 89 -20.80 -70.26 -9.65
N VAL A 90 -20.78 -69.36 -10.64
CA VAL A 90 -20.96 -67.91 -10.44
C VAL A 90 -22.29 -67.60 -9.75
N SER A 91 -23.38 -68.27 -10.17
CA SER A 91 -24.69 -68.12 -9.55
C SER A 91 -24.76 -68.73 -8.15
N LYS A 92 -24.12 -69.88 -7.94
CA LYS A 92 -24.08 -70.55 -6.62
C LYS A 92 -23.34 -69.73 -5.58
N GLU A 93 -22.21 -69.14 -5.95
CA GLU A 93 -21.34 -68.35 -5.07
C GLU A 93 -21.71 -66.85 -5.07
N SER A 94 -22.79 -66.46 -5.75
CA SER A 94 -23.28 -65.07 -5.86
C SER A 94 -22.19 -64.05 -6.26
N LEU A 95 -21.36 -64.40 -7.25
CA LEU A 95 -20.21 -63.57 -7.63
C LEU A 95 -20.66 -62.31 -8.38
N PRO A 96 -20.15 -61.10 -8.01
CA PRO A 96 -20.56 -59.87 -8.66
C PRO A 96 -20.06 -59.80 -10.11
N ALA A 97 -21.00 -59.52 -11.03
CA ALA A 97 -20.75 -59.40 -12.47
C ALA A 97 -20.03 -58.09 -12.84
N ARG A 98 -20.32 -56.99 -12.14
CA ARG A 98 -19.67 -55.69 -12.31
C ARG A 98 -18.81 -55.37 -11.09
N ARG A 99 -17.57 -54.99 -11.33
CA ARG A 99 -16.59 -54.70 -10.28
C ARG A 99 -15.81 -53.46 -10.63
N LEU A 100 -15.46 -52.69 -9.60
CA LEU A 100 -14.48 -51.62 -9.76
C LEU A 100 -13.09 -52.24 -9.88
N SER A 101 -12.25 -51.70 -10.76
CA SER A 101 -10.87 -52.15 -10.90
C SER A 101 -10.02 -51.62 -9.75
N ARG A 102 -8.81 -52.19 -9.59
CA ARG A 102 -7.87 -51.73 -8.56
C ARG A 102 -7.44 -50.27 -8.74
N GLN A 103 -7.45 -49.75 -9.97
CA GLN A 103 -7.14 -48.34 -10.24
C GLN A 103 -8.16 -47.40 -9.58
N GLN A 104 -9.42 -47.81 -9.43
CA GLN A 104 -10.41 -47.01 -8.70
C GLN A 104 -10.22 -47.09 -7.18
N ARG A 105 -9.64 -48.17 -6.64
CA ARG A 105 -9.30 -48.26 -5.20
C ARG A 105 -8.20 -47.27 -4.84
N ASP A 106 -7.19 -47.21 -5.69
CA ASP A 106 -5.99 -46.39 -5.51
C ASP A 106 -6.15 -45.01 -6.20
N TYR A 107 -7.40 -44.58 -6.40
CA TYR A 107 -7.70 -43.30 -7.05
C TYR A 107 -7.22 -42.14 -6.19
N ALA A 108 -6.20 -41.44 -6.67
CA ALA A 108 -5.72 -40.21 -6.07
C ALA A 108 -6.68 -39.08 -6.44
N TRP A 109 -7.37 -38.54 -5.43
CA TRP A 109 -8.23 -37.36 -5.59
C TRP A 109 -7.44 -36.08 -5.89
N GLY A 110 -6.12 -36.13 -5.72
CA GLY A 110 -5.21 -35.02 -5.97
C GLY A 110 -5.15 -34.02 -4.82
N GLN A 111 -4.33 -33.00 -4.99
CA GLN A 111 -4.22 -31.88 -4.06
C GLN A 111 -4.80 -30.61 -4.69
N ASP A 112 -5.31 -29.71 -3.86
CA ASP A 112 -5.63 -28.36 -4.32
C ASP A 112 -4.37 -27.47 -4.42
N ARG A 113 -4.52 -26.24 -4.94
CA ARG A 113 -3.42 -25.26 -5.04
C ARG A 113 -2.80 -24.87 -3.69
N LEU A 114 -3.49 -25.16 -2.58
CA LEU A 114 -2.99 -24.92 -1.21
C LEU A 114 -2.32 -26.17 -0.62
N GLY A 115 -2.15 -27.24 -1.41
CA GLY A 115 -1.54 -28.51 -0.99
C GLY A 115 -2.46 -29.41 -0.17
N ARG A 116 -3.76 -29.09 -0.04
CA ARG A 116 -4.71 -29.92 0.72
C ARG A 116 -5.10 -31.14 -0.09
N ASP A 117 -4.99 -32.33 0.50
CA ASP A 117 -5.43 -33.58 -0.11
C ASP A 117 -6.97 -33.61 -0.22
N LEU A 118 -7.47 -33.66 -1.44
CA LEU A 118 -8.91 -33.72 -1.71
C LEU A 118 -9.51 -35.05 -1.24
N GLY A 119 -8.73 -36.12 -1.15
CA GLY A 119 -9.17 -37.43 -0.64
C GLY A 119 -9.50 -37.40 0.85
N ALA A 120 -8.87 -36.50 1.60
CA ALA A 120 -9.07 -36.33 3.04
C ALA A 120 -10.30 -35.49 3.40
N LEU A 121 -10.96 -34.86 2.42
CA LEU A 121 -12.17 -34.07 2.66
C LEU A 121 -13.30 -34.94 3.20
N SER A 122 -14.07 -34.40 4.14
CA SER A 122 -15.29 -35.05 4.60
C SER A 122 -16.33 -35.12 3.47
N ILE A 123 -17.26 -36.07 3.58
CA ILE A 123 -18.35 -36.19 2.60
C ILE A 123 -19.17 -34.90 2.52
N THR A 124 -19.51 -34.31 3.67
CA THR A 124 -20.26 -33.05 3.78
C THR A 124 -19.49 -31.86 3.19
N GLN A 125 -18.18 -31.76 3.44
CA GLN A 125 -17.34 -30.72 2.84
C GLN A 125 -17.28 -30.84 1.31
N ASN A 126 -17.21 -32.07 0.79
CA ASN A 126 -17.24 -32.29 -0.65
C ASN A 126 -18.60 -31.97 -1.28
N GLU A 127 -19.71 -32.27 -0.59
CA GLU A 127 -21.06 -31.90 -1.03
C GLU A 127 -21.21 -30.37 -1.10
N GLN A 128 -20.75 -29.65 -0.07
CA GLN A 128 -20.71 -28.18 -0.09
C GLN A 128 -19.88 -27.67 -1.28
N ARG A 129 -18.68 -28.23 -1.52
CA ARG A 129 -17.86 -27.88 -2.69
C ARG A 129 -18.55 -28.17 -4.01
N ALA A 130 -19.33 -29.26 -4.12
CA ALA A 130 -20.10 -29.57 -5.31
C ALA A 130 -21.22 -28.55 -5.56
N VAL A 131 -21.92 -28.10 -4.50
CA VAL A 131 -22.92 -27.04 -4.56
C VAL A 131 -22.28 -25.72 -5.00
N THR A 132 -21.14 -25.33 -4.41
CA THR A 132 -20.42 -24.11 -4.82
C THR A 132 -19.97 -24.18 -6.27
N ARG A 133 -19.50 -25.33 -6.77
CA ARG A 133 -19.16 -25.53 -8.19
C ARG A 133 -20.37 -25.38 -9.10
N ALA A 134 -21.52 -25.96 -8.74
CA ALA A 134 -22.75 -25.83 -9.51
C ALA A 134 -23.24 -24.38 -9.56
N ARG A 135 -23.15 -23.65 -8.44
CA ARG A 135 -23.47 -22.23 -8.37
C ARG A 135 -22.52 -21.39 -9.23
N LEU A 136 -21.21 -21.64 -9.15
CA LEU A 136 -20.22 -20.98 -10.01
C LEU A 136 -20.53 -21.20 -11.49
N ALA A 137 -20.85 -22.44 -11.90
CA ALA A 137 -21.21 -22.74 -13.29
C ALA A 137 -22.49 -22.00 -13.76
N ALA A 138 -23.48 -21.84 -12.87
CA ALA A 138 -24.68 -21.05 -13.16
C ALA A 138 -24.34 -19.56 -13.33
N LEU A 139 -23.52 -19.00 -12.45
CA LEU A 139 -23.05 -17.61 -12.56
C LEU A 139 -22.21 -17.39 -13.83
N GLU A 140 -21.37 -18.35 -14.22
CA GLU A 140 -20.60 -18.31 -15.48
C GLU A 140 -21.48 -18.33 -16.73
N ALA A 141 -22.62 -19.02 -16.68
CA ALA A 141 -23.60 -19.00 -17.77
C ALA A 141 -24.27 -17.61 -17.87
N LEU A 142 -24.60 -16.99 -16.73
CA LEU A 142 -25.16 -15.64 -16.68
C LEU A 142 -24.14 -14.58 -17.13
N HIS A 143 -22.87 -14.70 -16.71
CA HIS A 143 -21.76 -13.87 -17.17
C HIS A 143 -21.60 -13.92 -18.70
N ARG A 144 -21.59 -15.12 -19.28
CA ARG A 144 -21.54 -15.29 -20.75
C ARG A 144 -22.72 -14.62 -21.45
N ARG A 145 -23.92 -14.70 -20.87
CA ARG A 145 -25.10 -14.01 -21.39
C ARG A 145 -24.95 -12.48 -21.34
N PHE A 146 -24.38 -11.94 -20.26
CA PHE A 146 -24.08 -10.51 -20.15
C PHE A 146 -23.09 -10.06 -21.24
N LEU A 147 -21.98 -10.78 -21.42
CA LEU A 147 -21.00 -10.47 -22.46
C LEU A 147 -21.62 -10.49 -23.86
N GLN A 148 -22.47 -11.49 -24.13
CA GLN A 148 -23.19 -11.58 -25.39
C GLN A 148 -24.16 -10.40 -25.59
N LYS A 149 -24.92 -10.01 -24.55
CA LYS A 149 -25.78 -8.82 -24.60
C LYS A 149 -24.99 -7.57 -24.94
N ARG A 150 -23.85 -7.36 -24.27
CA ARG A 150 -22.96 -6.21 -24.49
C ARG A 150 -22.38 -6.18 -25.90
N GLU A 151 -21.93 -7.31 -26.42
CA GLU A 151 -21.40 -7.43 -27.78
C GLU A 151 -22.49 -7.14 -28.84
N LEU A 152 -23.70 -7.66 -28.65
CA LEU A 152 -24.82 -7.44 -29.56
C LEU A 152 -25.27 -5.97 -29.58
N ALA A 153 -25.33 -5.33 -28.40
CA ALA A 153 -25.61 -3.90 -28.27
C ALA A 153 -24.55 -3.06 -29.00
N ALA A 154 -23.26 -3.34 -28.76
CA ALA A 154 -22.16 -2.62 -29.41
C ALA A 154 -22.17 -2.75 -30.95
N LYS A 155 -22.66 -3.88 -31.48
CA LYS A 155 -22.80 -4.13 -32.93
C LYS A 155 -24.12 -3.62 -33.53
N GLY A 156 -25.01 -3.05 -32.72
CA GLY A 156 -26.33 -2.56 -33.16
C GLY A 156 -27.24 -3.65 -33.73
N TYR A 157 -27.11 -4.89 -33.23
CA TYR A 157 -27.87 -6.03 -33.75
C TYR A 157 -29.38 -5.85 -33.51
N LYS A 158 -30.19 -6.09 -34.56
CA LYS A 158 -31.65 -6.12 -34.48
C LYS A 158 -32.10 -7.58 -34.37
N GLY A 159 -32.92 -7.88 -33.37
CA GLY A 159 -33.50 -9.21 -33.19
C GLY A 159 -34.34 -9.66 -34.40
N PRO A 160 -34.74 -10.94 -34.44
CA PRO A 160 -35.62 -11.48 -35.50
C PRO A 160 -36.90 -10.66 -35.71
N ASP A 161 -37.36 -9.97 -34.66
CA ASP A 161 -38.58 -9.17 -34.63
C ASP A 161 -38.35 -7.70 -35.07
N GLY A 162 -37.13 -7.36 -35.53
CA GLY A 162 -36.76 -6.01 -35.96
C GLY A 162 -36.45 -5.02 -34.82
N VAL A 163 -36.61 -5.43 -33.57
CA VAL A 163 -36.31 -4.65 -32.36
C VAL A 163 -34.79 -4.60 -32.14
N VAL A 164 -34.24 -3.40 -31.93
CA VAL A 164 -32.82 -3.21 -31.59
C VAL A 164 -32.54 -3.87 -30.24
N CYS A 165 -31.44 -4.61 -30.11
CA CYS A 165 -31.01 -5.12 -28.82
C CYS A 165 -30.88 -3.95 -27.83
N GLU A 166 -31.61 -3.98 -26.71
CA GLU A 166 -31.55 -2.93 -25.71
C GLU A 166 -30.11 -2.72 -25.24
N ASP A 167 -29.70 -1.45 -25.13
CA ASP A 167 -28.41 -1.09 -24.58
C ASP A 167 -28.25 -1.68 -23.17
N VAL A 168 -27.01 -2.03 -22.82
CA VAL A 168 -26.69 -2.50 -21.47
C VAL A 168 -26.92 -1.35 -20.51
N SER A 169 -27.88 -1.51 -19.59
CA SER A 169 -28.20 -0.50 -18.59
C SER A 169 -27.16 -0.45 -17.47
N ASP A 170 -27.08 0.67 -16.75
CA ASP A 170 -26.23 0.78 -15.56
C ASP A 170 -26.57 -0.30 -14.52
N ALA A 171 -27.84 -0.68 -14.40
CA ALA A 171 -28.29 -1.76 -13.53
C ALA A 171 -27.73 -3.12 -13.95
N ASP A 172 -27.66 -3.41 -15.26
CA ASP A 172 -27.04 -4.64 -15.77
C ASP A 172 -25.53 -4.68 -15.44
N VAL A 173 -24.85 -3.53 -15.49
CA VAL A 173 -23.41 -3.41 -15.17
C VAL A 173 -23.17 -3.62 -13.67
N GLU A 174 -24.00 -3.04 -12.79
CA GLU A 174 -23.91 -3.28 -11.35
C GLU A 174 -24.20 -4.75 -10.98
N GLU A 175 -25.21 -5.37 -11.60
CA GLU A 175 -25.51 -6.79 -11.39
C GLU A 175 -24.32 -7.66 -11.82
N GLU A 176 -23.72 -7.37 -12.97
CA GLU A 176 -22.54 -8.06 -13.45
C GLU A 176 -21.33 -7.85 -12.52
N ARG A 177 -21.13 -6.65 -11.98
CA ARG A 177 -20.05 -6.37 -11.01
C ARG A 177 -20.22 -7.22 -9.76
N LEU A 178 -21.43 -7.31 -9.20
CA LEU A 178 -21.72 -8.16 -8.05
C LEU A 178 -21.51 -9.65 -8.38
N ARG A 179 -21.95 -10.08 -9.57
CA ARG A 179 -21.76 -11.45 -10.07
C ARG A 179 -20.29 -11.82 -10.14
N ARG A 180 -19.43 -10.96 -10.68
CA ARG A 180 -17.98 -11.21 -10.77
C ARG A 180 -17.29 -11.25 -9.41
N LYS A 181 -17.69 -10.40 -8.47
CA LYS A 181 -17.20 -10.45 -7.07
C LYS A 181 -17.57 -11.78 -6.41
N GLU A 182 -18.80 -12.25 -6.62
CA GLU A 182 -19.25 -13.55 -6.11
C GLU A 182 -18.48 -14.71 -6.77
N MET A 183 -18.31 -14.68 -8.09
CA MET A 183 -17.54 -15.66 -8.84
C MET A 183 -16.07 -15.71 -8.39
N ALA A 184 -15.43 -14.55 -8.20
CA ALA A 184 -14.06 -14.46 -7.70
C ALA A 184 -13.92 -15.06 -6.30
N THR A 185 -14.87 -14.79 -5.40
CA THR A 185 -14.92 -15.39 -4.06
C THR A 185 -15.01 -16.92 -4.15
N MET A 186 -15.94 -17.43 -4.98
CA MET A 186 -16.09 -18.88 -5.16
C MET A 186 -14.85 -19.52 -5.79
N ARG A 187 -14.20 -18.86 -6.74
CA ARG A 187 -12.96 -19.33 -7.38
C ARG A 187 -11.79 -19.37 -6.39
N LYS A 188 -11.70 -18.38 -5.50
CA LYS A 188 -10.75 -18.38 -4.39
C LYS A 188 -10.98 -19.56 -3.45
N ASP A 189 -12.22 -19.82 -3.04
CA ASP A 189 -12.54 -20.91 -2.10
C ASP A 189 -12.38 -22.30 -2.72
N LEU A 190 -12.75 -22.45 -3.99
CA LEU A 190 -12.69 -23.71 -4.71
C LEU A 190 -11.28 -24.04 -5.19
N TYR A 191 -10.57 -23.05 -5.74
CA TYR A 191 -9.36 -23.25 -6.53
C TYR A 191 -8.16 -22.43 -6.05
N GLY A 192 -8.33 -21.54 -5.07
CA GLY A 192 -7.27 -20.62 -4.63
C GLY A 192 -6.95 -19.51 -5.64
N GLU A 193 -7.80 -19.30 -6.65
CA GLU A 193 -7.64 -18.21 -7.63
C GLU A 193 -7.99 -16.88 -6.97
N LYS A 194 -7.04 -15.95 -6.94
CA LYS A 194 -7.28 -14.58 -6.52
C LYS A 194 -7.42 -13.72 -7.78
N MET A 195 -8.57 -13.09 -7.92
CA MET A 195 -8.78 -12.05 -8.92
C MET A 195 -8.82 -10.72 -8.18
N GLY A 196 -8.13 -9.72 -8.72
CA GLY A 196 -8.11 -8.41 -8.09
C GLY A 196 -9.31 -7.54 -8.49
N PRO A 197 -9.44 -6.36 -7.85
CA PRO A 197 -10.59 -5.47 -8.03
C PRO A 197 -10.79 -5.02 -9.48
N TYR A 198 -9.71 -4.87 -10.26
CA TYR A 198 -9.83 -4.37 -11.64
C TYR A 198 -10.23 -5.46 -12.62
N ALA A 199 -9.64 -6.66 -12.55
CA ALA A 199 -10.02 -7.79 -13.40
C ALA A 199 -11.46 -8.27 -13.17
N THR A 200 -12.07 -7.94 -12.03
CA THR A 200 -13.45 -8.30 -11.70
C THR A 200 -14.46 -7.19 -11.97
N ASP A 201 -14.04 -5.99 -12.37
CA ASP A 201 -14.93 -4.88 -12.67
C ASP A 201 -15.23 -4.80 -14.18
N PRO A 202 -16.50 -4.91 -14.61
CA PRO A 202 -16.87 -4.86 -16.02
C PRO A 202 -16.47 -3.57 -16.73
N GLU A 203 -16.27 -2.48 -15.97
CA GLU A 203 -15.80 -1.20 -16.48
C GLU A 203 -14.37 -1.28 -17.04
N TRP A 204 -13.59 -2.30 -16.71
CA TRP A 204 -12.18 -2.45 -17.13
C TRP A 204 -11.97 -3.51 -18.22
N ASP A 205 -13.04 -4.09 -18.77
CA ASP A 205 -12.96 -5.18 -19.76
C ASP A 205 -12.30 -4.82 -21.09
N ASP A 206 -12.32 -3.54 -21.46
CA ASP A 206 -11.66 -3.01 -22.65
C ASP A 206 -10.15 -2.78 -22.45
N VAL A 207 -9.66 -2.88 -21.21
CA VAL A 207 -8.26 -2.62 -20.86
C VAL A 207 -7.52 -3.93 -20.63
N VAL A 208 -6.48 -4.18 -21.43
CA VAL A 208 -5.55 -5.30 -21.20
C VAL A 208 -4.40 -4.80 -20.33
N PRO A 209 -4.22 -5.31 -19.08
CA PRO A 209 -3.18 -4.81 -18.18
C PRO A 209 -1.77 -5.13 -18.71
N ILE A 210 -0.84 -4.20 -18.51
CA ILE A 210 0.57 -4.34 -18.90
C ILE A 210 1.40 -4.64 -17.63
N PRO A 211 1.75 -5.90 -17.34
CA PRO A 211 2.45 -6.25 -16.10
C PRO A 211 3.84 -5.61 -16.00
N VAL A 212 4.31 -5.42 -14.76
CA VAL A 212 5.72 -5.10 -14.50
C VAL A 212 6.54 -6.38 -14.66
N ASN A 213 7.41 -6.39 -15.67
CA ASN A 213 8.33 -7.51 -15.90
C ASN A 213 9.75 -7.04 -15.60
N ASP A 214 10.26 -7.44 -14.44
CA ASP A 214 11.67 -7.24 -14.09
C ASP A 214 12.54 -8.21 -14.92
N PRO A 215 13.73 -7.78 -15.38
CA PRO A 215 14.63 -8.66 -16.11
C PRO A 215 15.15 -9.80 -15.22
N GLU A 216 15.52 -10.92 -15.85
CA GLU A 216 16.14 -12.03 -15.14
C GLU A 216 17.43 -11.57 -14.43
N GLY A 217 17.56 -11.90 -13.14
CA GLY A 217 18.69 -11.46 -12.31
C GLY A 217 18.58 -10.03 -11.77
N ALA A 218 17.41 -9.40 -11.81
CA ALA A 218 17.19 -8.08 -11.21
C ALA A 218 17.62 -8.04 -9.72
N LEU A 219 18.54 -7.13 -9.40
CA LEU A 219 19.19 -7.04 -8.09
C LEU A 219 18.27 -6.55 -6.96
N ALA A 220 17.19 -5.84 -7.30
CA ALA A 220 16.25 -5.26 -6.36
C ALA A 220 14.80 -5.46 -6.81
N ALA A 221 14.49 -6.64 -7.36
CA ALA A 221 13.13 -7.00 -7.71
C ALA A 221 12.26 -7.04 -6.45
N ILE A 222 11.16 -6.29 -6.46
CA ILE A 222 10.22 -6.25 -5.35
C ILE A 222 9.18 -7.34 -5.59
N ALA A 223 8.98 -8.22 -4.62
CA ALA A 223 7.86 -9.14 -4.61
C ALA A 223 6.57 -8.37 -4.28
N TYR A 224 6.00 -7.68 -5.28
CA TYR A 224 4.82 -6.85 -5.09
C TYR A 224 3.62 -7.68 -4.60
N PRO A 225 2.81 -7.14 -3.67
CA PRO A 225 1.48 -7.64 -3.41
C PRO A 225 0.65 -7.76 -4.71
N GLU A 226 -0.18 -8.79 -4.81
CA GLU A 226 -0.94 -9.11 -6.02
C GLU A 226 -1.88 -7.97 -6.44
N ASP A 227 -2.49 -7.27 -5.47
CA ASP A 227 -3.37 -6.11 -5.66
C ASP A 227 -2.61 -4.90 -6.22
N TYR A 228 -1.44 -4.58 -5.66
CA TYR A 228 -0.58 -3.52 -6.18
C TYR A 228 -0.08 -3.85 -7.60
N ALA A 229 0.36 -5.09 -7.84
CA ALA A 229 0.82 -5.53 -9.15
C ALA A 229 -0.29 -5.44 -10.22
N GLU A 230 -1.52 -5.81 -9.86
CA GLU A 230 -2.69 -5.64 -10.73
C GLU A 230 -2.94 -4.16 -11.05
N ALA A 231 -3.08 -3.32 -10.02
CA ALA A 231 -3.36 -1.90 -10.19
C ALA A 231 -2.31 -1.20 -11.06
N ILE A 232 -1.02 -1.49 -10.85
CA ILE A 232 0.07 -0.96 -11.67
C ILE A 232 -0.02 -1.50 -13.11
N GLY A 233 -0.43 -2.76 -13.30
CA GLY A 233 -0.67 -3.32 -14.63
C GLY A 233 -1.72 -2.52 -15.42
N TYR A 234 -2.83 -2.18 -14.78
CA TYR A 234 -3.87 -1.32 -15.37
C TYR A 234 -3.38 0.12 -15.57
N LEU A 235 -2.64 0.69 -14.60
CA LEU A 235 -2.07 2.04 -14.73
C LEU A 235 -1.17 2.13 -15.96
N ARG A 236 -0.28 1.16 -16.16
CA ARG A 236 0.62 1.10 -17.33
C ARG A 236 -0.16 1.04 -18.64
N ALA A 237 -1.25 0.27 -18.67
CA ALA A 237 -2.11 0.15 -19.85
C ALA A 237 -2.80 1.48 -20.20
N VAL A 238 -3.47 2.13 -19.22
CA VAL A 238 -4.17 3.39 -19.46
C VAL A 238 -3.23 4.54 -19.76
N MET A 239 -2.03 4.55 -19.15
CA MET A 239 -0.99 5.52 -19.47
C MET A 239 -0.47 5.36 -20.90
N ALA A 240 -0.28 4.12 -21.37
CA ALA A 240 0.13 3.85 -22.74
C ALA A 240 -0.94 4.27 -23.77
N ALA A 241 -2.23 4.17 -23.39
CA ALA A 241 -3.35 4.65 -24.18
C ALA A 241 -3.62 6.16 -23.99
N GLU A 242 -2.88 6.84 -23.13
CA GLU A 242 -3.09 8.24 -22.72
C GLU A 242 -4.51 8.56 -22.23
N GLU A 243 -5.20 7.57 -21.64
CA GLU A 243 -6.60 7.69 -21.25
C GLU A 243 -6.78 8.62 -20.03
N CYS A 244 -7.57 9.68 -20.20
CA CYS A 244 -7.98 10.57 -19.11
C CYS A 244 -9.49 10.44 -18.89
N SER A 245 -9.91 9.56 -17.99
CA SER A 245 -11.32 9.25 -17.70
C SER A 245 -11.60 9.21 -16.18
N PRO A 246 -12.88 9.28 -15.76
CA PRO A 246 -13.23 9.17 -14.33
C PRO A 246 -12.75 7.87 -13.66
N ARG A 247 -12.71 6.75 -14.40
CA ARG A 247 -12.17 5.47 -13.87
C ARG A 247 -10.66 5.55 -13.63
N VAL A 248 -9.92 6.24 -14.50
CA VAL A 248 -8.49 6.48 -14.31
C VAL A 248 -8.24 7.36 -13.09
N LEU A 249 -9.09 8.37 -12.82
CA LEU A 249 -8.97 9.17 -11.61
C LEU A 249 -9.07 8.31 -10.34
N ARG A 250 -10.04 7.39 -10.28
CA ARG A 250 -10.18 6.42 -9.16
C ARG A 250 -8.99 5.46 -9.07
N LEU A 251 -8.48 4.98 -10.20
CA LEU A 251 -7.28 4.14 -10.24
C LEU A 251 -6.06 4.86 -9.64
N THR A 252 -5.84 6.13 -10.01
CA THR A 252 -4.72 6.91 -9.46
C THR A 252 -4.84 7.13 -7.96
N GLU A 253 -6.06 7.37 -7.45
CA GLU A 253 -6.33 7.49 -6.02
C GLU A 253 -5.96 6.21 -5.26
N HIS A 254 -6.45 5.05 -5.72
CA HIS A 254 -6.15 3.76 -5.12
C HIS A 254 -4.64 3.44 -5.12
N ILE A 255 -3.92 3.78 -6.20
CA ILE A 255 -2.47 3.57 -6.26
C ILE A 255 -1.72 4.52 -5.32
N ILE A 256 -2.18 5.75 -5.16
CA ILE A 256 -1.60 6.72 -4.21
C ILE A 256 -1.80 6.25 -2.77
N GLU A 257 -2.95 5.67 -2.44
CA GLU A 257 -3.22 5.07 -1.13
C GLU A 257 -2.23 3.93 -0.82
N MET A 258 -1.90 3.09 -1.81
CA MET A 258 -0.91 2.01 -1.64
C MET A 258 0.54 2.52 -1.63
N ASN A 259 0.86 3.54 -2.45
CA ASN A 259 2.21 4.07 -2.59
C ASN A 259 2.18 5.58 -2.93
N PRO A 260 2.12 6.46 -1.92
CA PRO A 260 2.03 7.90 -2.14
C PRO A 260 3.34 8.49 -2.67
N ALA A 261 4.45 7.74 -2.68
CA ALA A 261 5.73 8.21 -3.20
C ALA A 261 5.89 8.03 -4.73
N HIS A 262 4.93 7.39 -5.40
CA HIS A 262 5.01 7.09 -6.82
C HIS A 262 4.81 8.35 -7.70
N TYR A 263 5.86 9.15 -7.90
CA TYR A 263 5.76 10.44 -8.60
C TYR A 263 5.07 10.41 -9.99
N THR A 264 5.25 9.34 -10.77
CA THR A 264 4.58 9.18 -12.07
C THR A 264 3.05 9.20 -11.95
N VAL A 265 2.49 8.56 -10.92
CA VAL A 265 1.04 8.50 -10.73
C VAL A 265 0.48 9.88 -10.39
N TRP A 266 1.23 10.70 -9.64
CA TRP A 266 0.85 12.08 -9.30
C TRP A 266 0.82 12.99 -10.52
N LEU A 267 1.86 12.93 -11.36
CA LEU A 267 1.88 13.69 -12.61
C LEU A 267 0.75 13.27 -13.54
N TYR A 268 0.47 11.97 -13.62
CA TYR A 268 -0.62 11.45 -14.42
C TYR A 268 -1.99 11.88 -13.86
N ARG A 269 -2.17 11.81 -12.54
CA ARG A 269 -3.37 12.30 -11.85
C ARG A 269 -3.61 13.77 -12.12
N PHE A 270 -2.59 14.62 -12.04
CA PHE A 270 -2.75 16.05 -12.35
C PHE A 270 -3.19 16.28 -13.80
N ARG A 271 -2.64 15.51 -14.77
CA ARG A 271 -3.10 15.53 -16.16
C ARG A 271 -4.58 15.13 -16.26
N VAL A 272 -5.00 14.08 -15.57
CA VAL A 272 -6.40 13.60 -15.56
C VAL A 272 -7.34 14.64 -14.94
N VAL A 273 -7.00 15.18 -13.77
CA VAL A 273 -7.72 16.27 -13.07
C VAL A 273 -7.90 17.49 -13.97
N ARG A 274 -6.88 17.86 -14.74
CA ARG A 274 -6.95 18.95 -15.72
C ARG A 274 -7.85 18.62 -16.89
N THR A 275 -7.69 17.44 -17.49
CA THR A 275 -8.41 17.03 -18.70
C THR A 275 -9.90 16.85 -18.45
N LEU A 276 -10.27 16.29 -17.29
CA LEU A 276 -11.66 16.11 -16.88
C LEU A 276 -12.28 17.39 -16.28
N ASN A 277 -11.50 18.45 -16.12
CA ASN A 277 -11.90 19.68 -15.46
C ASN A 277 -12.53 19.45 -14.08
N ILE A 278 -11.91 18.59 -13.27
CA ILE A 278 -12.35 18.33 -11.89
C ILE A 278 -12.28 19.63 -11.09
N GLY A 279 -13.30 19.89 -10.28
CA GLY A 279 -13.36 21.05 -9.38
C GLY A 279 -12.17 21.06 -8.42
N LEU A 280 -11.48 22.20 -8.34
CA LEU A 280 -10.29 22.34 -7.48
C LEU A 280 -10.62 22.14 -6.00
N ASP A 281 -11.80 22.55 -5.57
CA ASP A 281 -12.31 22.33 -4.22
C ASP A 281 -12.43 20.83 -3.87
N VAL A 282 -12.86 20.02 -4.84
CA VAL A 282 -12.95 18.56 -4.69
C VAL A 282 -11.56 17.95 -4.54
N GLU A 283 -10.63 18.34 -5.42
CA GLU A 283 -9.27 17.78 -5.41
C GLU A 283 -8.45 18.27 -4.20
N PHE A 284 -8.58 19.53 -3.78
CA PHE A 284 -7.96 20.02 -2.55
C PHE A 284 -8.51 19.28 -1.32
N LYS A 285 -9.82 19.04 -1.27
CA LYS A 285 -10.44 18.30 -0.15
C LYS A 285 -9.89 16.87 -0.06
N TRP A 286 -9.78 16.18 -1.20
CA TRP A 286 -9.15 14.86 -1.26
C TRP A 286 -7.68 14.93 -0.81
N LEU A 287 -6.89 15.86 -1.38
CA LEU A 287 -5.47 16.01 -1.06
C LEU A 287 -5.22 16.35 0.41
N ASN A 288 -6.11 17.10 1.06
CA ASN A 288 -6.02 17.39 2.49
C ASN A 288 -6.03 16.10 3.34
N GLY A 289 -6.88 15.13 2.98
CA GLY A 289 -6.91 13.81 3.64
C GLY A 289 -5.59 13.07 3.47
N VAL A 290 -5.14 12.94 2.22
CA VAL A 290 -3.87 12.26 1.88
C VAL A 290 -2.68 12.94 2.57
N SER A 291 -2.69 14.27 2.69
CA SER A 291 -1.63 15.03 3.35
C SER A 291 -1.53 14.73 4.85
N LEU A 292 -2.67 14.62 5.54
CA LEU A 292 -2.71 14.31 6.97
C LEU A 292 -2.28 12.87 7.26
N GLU A 293 -2.58 11.95 6.35
CA GLU A 293 -2.12 10.55 6.44
C GLU A 293 -0.61 10.42 6.15
N HIS A 294 -0.06 11.31 5.31
CA HIS A 294 1.30 11.22 4.80
C HIS A 294 2.07 12.55 4.89
N LEU A 295 2.28 13.04 6.12
CA LEU A 295 2.89 14.35 6.41
C LEU A 295 4.23 14.65 5.70
N LYS A 296 5.04 13.62 5.43
CA LYS A 296 6.43 13.72 4.95
C LYS A 296 6.62 13.13 3.56
N ASN A 297 5.86 13.63 2.59
CA ASN A 297 5.87 13.16 1.21
C ASN A 297 6.05 14.33 0.22
N TYR A 298 7.08 14.28 -0.63
CA TYR A 298 7.37 15.34 -1.60
C TYR A 298 6.28 15.52 -2.67
N GLN A 299 5.69 14.41 -3.13
CA GLN A 299 4.75 14.40 -4.25
C GLN A 299 3.44 15.11 -3.87
N ILE A 300 2.98 14.95 -2.63
CA ILE A 300 1.79 15.64 -2.10
C ILE A 300 1.95 17.15 -2.17
N TRP A 301 3.07 17.68 -1.67
CA TRP A 301 3.31 19.12 -1.66
C TRP A 301 3.55 19.69 -3.05
N HIS A 302 4.18 18.91 -3.93
CA HIS A 302 4.31 19.29 -5.33
C HIS A 302 2.96 19.31 -6.05
N HIS A 303 2.11 18.30 -5.84
CA HIS A 303 0.75 18.27 -6.40
C HIS A 303 -0.08 19.44 -5.87
N ARG A 304 0.01 19.75 -4.57
CA ARG A 304 -0.65 20.91 -3.97
C ARG A 304 -0.21 22.22 -4.65
N GLN A 305 1.09 22.39 -4.91
CA GLN A 305 1.62 23.54 -5.63
C GLN A 305 1.03 23.67 -7.04
N LEU A 306 0.94 22.57 -7.79
CA LEU A 306 0.33 22.57 -9.13
C LEU A 306 -1.16 22.95 -9.09
N LEU A 307 -1.90 22.46 -8.09
CA LEU A 307 -3.31 22.83 -7.89
C LEU A 307 -3.45 24.30 -7.52
N LEU A 308 -2.57 24.81 -6.66
CA LEU A 308 -2.57 26.22 -6.27
C LEU A 308 -2.25 27.13 -7.45
N ASP A 309 -1.25 26.80 -8.26
CA ASP A 309 -0.90 27.59 -9.43
C ASP A 309 -2.09 27.72 -10.38
N ARG A 310 -2.79 26.61 -10.63
CA ARG A 310 -4.02 26.61 -11.43
C ARG A 310 -5.15 27.41 -10.76
N ALA A 311 -5.32 27.29 -9.45
CA ALA A 311 -6.32 28.05 -8.69
C ALA A 311 -6.06 29.55 -8.78
N TYR A 312 -4.80 29.96 -8.60
CA TYR A 312 -4.36 31.33 -8.68
C TYR A 312 -4.55 31.91 -10.08
N GLU A 313 -4.16 31.19 -11.13
CA GLU A 313 -4.38 31.62 -12.53
C GLU A 313 -5.87 31.91 -12.82
N ALA A 314 -6.79 31.12 -12.25
CA ALA A 314 -8.22 31.32 -12.43
C ALA A 314 -8.78 32.55 -11.71
N VAL A 315 -8.10 33.07 -10.68
CA VAL A 315 -8.59 34.15 -9.81
C VAL A 315 -7.64 35.35 -9.72
N ALA A 316 -6.55 35.38 -10.50
CA ALA A 316 -5.47 36.36 -10.37
C ALA A 316 -5.95 37.81 -10.44
N ASP A 317 -6.95 38.09 -11.30
CA ASP A 317 -7.53 39.42 -11.49
C ASP A 317 -8.60 39.78 -10.43
N GLN A 318 -8.85 38.90 -9.46
CA GLN A 318 -9.89 39.05 -8.43
C GLN A 318 -9.25 39.11 -7.03
N PRO A 319 -8.92 40.30 -6.52
CA PRO A 319 -8.20 40.44 -5.24
C PRO A 319 -8.90 39.75 -4.05
N ASP A 320 -10.23 39.77 -4.00
CA ASP A 320 -10.99 39.11 -2.93
C ASP A 320 -10.89 37.58 -2.99
N ALA A 321 -10.88 37.02 -4.19
CA ALA A 321 -10.73 35.58 -4.39
C ALA A 321 -9.30 35.12 -4.09
N VAL A 322 -8.27 35.90 -4.47
CA VAL A 322 -6.88 35.66 -4.06
C VAL A 322 -6.73 35.70 -2.54
N ARG A 323 -7.34 36.70 -1.88
CA ARG A 323 -7.35 36.77 -0.40
C ARG A 323 -8.05 35.58 0.23
N LYS A 324 -9.12 35.08 -0.36
CA LYS A 324 -9.81 33.87 0.12
C LYS A 324 -8.91 32.65 -0.03
N LEU A 325 -8.29 32.45 -1.19
CA LEU A 325 -7.35 31.35 -1.44
C LEU A 325 -6.19 31.36 -0.43
N ALA A 326 -5.60 32.54 -0.19
CA ALA A 326 -4.53 32.69 0.79
C ALA A 326 -4.97 32.29 2.21
N ARG A 327 -6.20 32.65 2.62
CA ARG A 327 -6.75 32.26 3.93
C ARG A 327 -6.99 30.76 4.02
N ASP A 328 -7.66 30.18 3.02
CA ASP A 328 -7.97 28.74 2.99
C ASP A 328 -6.68 27.89 3.06
N GLU A 329 -5.63 28.29 2.32
CA GLU A 329 -4.32 27.64 2.39
C GLU A 329 -3.65 27.83 3.75
N SER A 330 -3.67 29.04 4.30
CA SER A 330 -3.09 29.33 5.62
C SER A 330 -3.73 28.50 6.72
N ASP A 331 -5.07 28.34 6.67
CA ASP A 331 -5.81 27.51 7.60
C ASP A 331 -5.41 26.04 7.50
N PHE A 332 -5.23 25.53 6.29
CA PHE A 332 -4.72 24.17 6.09
C PHE A 332 -3.29 23.99 6.61
N LEU A 333 -2.38 24.93 6.33
CA LEU A 333 -1.01 24.86 6.84
C LEU A 333 -0.95 24.93 8.37
N ARG A 334 -1.87 25.66 9.01
CA ARG A 334 -1.99 25.65 10.46
C ARG A 334 -2.29 24.25 10.99
N VAL A 335 -3.26 23.55 10.41
CA VAL A 335 -3.57 22.15 10.79
C VAL A 335 -2.34 21.25 10.61
N MET A 336 -1.60 21.40 9.51
CA MET A 336 -0.40 20.60 9.27
C MET A 336 0.74 20.91 10.26
N LEU A 337 0.89 22.16 10.69
CA LEU A 337 1.88 22.56 11.70
C LEU A 337 1.46 22.19 13.12
N GLU A 338 0.16 22.03 13.40
CA GLU A 338 -0.33 21.48 14.67
C GLU A 338 0.13 20.02 14.85
N GLU A 339 0.20 19.25 13.76
CA GLU A 339 0.74 17.87 13.76
C GLU A 339 2.28 17.81 13.85
N ASP A 340 2.99 18.64 13.09
CA ASP A 340 4.46 18.75 13.14
C ASP A 340 4.90 20.21 12.87
N THR A 341 5.15 20.95 13.95
CA THR A 341 5.54 22.37 13.92
C THR A 341 6.86 22.63 13.19
N LYS A 342 7.63 21.59 12.86
CA LYS A 342 8.94 21.65 12.20
C LYS A 342 8.94 20.92 10.86
N ASN A 343 7.78 20.58 10.31
CA ASN A 343 7.66 19.92 9.01
C ASN A 343 8.25 20.80 7.89
N TYR A 344 9.36 20.34 7.32
CA TYR A 344 10.11 21.09 6.30
C TYR A 344 9.29 21.36 5.04
N HIS A 345 8.45 20.42 4.62
CA HIS A 345 7.64 20.59 3.41
C HIS A 345 6.58 21.68 3.60
N VAL A 346 5.94 21.71 4.78
CA VAL A 346 4.94 22.72 5.12
C VAL A 346 5.58 24.11 5.11
N TRP A 347 6.74 24.27 5.74
CA TRP A 347 7.47 25.55 5.76
C TRP A 347 7.95 25.98 4.37
N SER A 348 8.46 25.05 3.56
CA SER A 348 8.87 25.33 2.18
C SER A 348 7.68 25.79 1.33
N TYR A 349 6.56 25.07 1.41
CA TYR A 349 5.33 25.44 0.72
C TYR A 349 4.78 26.78 1.21
N ARG A 350 4.84 27.05 2.53
CA ARG A 350 4.44 28.34 3.11
C ARG A 350 5.24 29.51 2.54
N GLN A 351 6.56 29.37 2.38
CA GLN A 351 7.36 30.41 1.72
C GLN A 351 7.01 30.58 0.25
N TYR A 352 6.66 29.49 -0.46
CA TYR A 352 6.14 29.58 -1.81
C TYR A 352 4.81 30.34 -1.86
N LEU A 353 3.86 30.07 -0.94
CA LEU A 353 2.60 30.82 -0.83
C LEU A 353 2.83 32.32 -0.63
N VAL A 354 3.74 32.68 0.26
CA VAL A 354 4.07 34.08 0.54
C VAL A 354 4.52 34.79 -0.73
N ARG A 355 5.40 34.17 -1.52
CA ARG A 355 5.87 34.74 -2.79
C ARG A 355 4.76 34.76 -3.84
N ARG A 356 4.01 33.66 -3.98
CA ARG A 356 3.01 33.47 -5.05
C ARG A 356 1.77 34.34 -4.87
N LEU A 357 1.30 34.48 -3.64
CA LEU A 357 0.08 35.21 -3.28
C LEU A 357 0.36 36.59 -2.67
N GLY A 358 1.63 36.99 -2.55
CA GLY A 358 2.04 38.29 -2.01
C GLY A 358 1.72 38.45 -0.53
N MET A 359 1.85 37.40 0.29
CA MET A 359 1.46 37.40 1.70
C MET A 359 2.52 38.01 2.63
N TRP A 360 3.18 39.08 2.20
CA TRP A 360 4.13 39.87 2.98
C TRP A 360 3.40 40.82 3.94
N ASN A 361 2.57 40.27 4.83
CA ASN A 361 1.64 41.06 5.64
C ASN A 361 1.77 40.77 7.14
N ALA A 362 1.18 41.65 7.94
CA ALA A 362 1.23 41.56 9.40
C ALA A 362 0.55 40.29 9.95
N GLN A 363 -0.42 39.72 9.23
CA GLN A 363 -1.09 38.49 9.65
C GLN A 363 -0.10 37.31 9.62
N GLU A 364 0.66 37.17 8.54
CA GLU A 364 1.64 36.09 8.40
C GLU A 364 2.83 36.25 9.36
N LEU A 365 3.30 37.48 9.57
CA LEU A 365 4.31 37.78 10.60
C LEU A 365 3.80 37.48 12.01
N GLY A 366 2.54 37.83 12.31
CA GLY A 366 1.89 37.55 13.58
C GLY A 366 1.72 36.05 13.82
N ALA A 367 1.27 35.29 12.83
CA ALA A 367 1.16 33.83 12.93
C ALA A 367 2.53 33.17 13.17
N THR A 368 3.57 33.67 12.51
CA THR A 368 4.95 33.21 12.73
C THR A 368 5.45 33.54 14.13
N GLN A 369 5.11 34.72 14.64
CA GLN A 369 5.42 35.13 16.00
C GLN A 369 4.74 34.22 17.03
N SER A 370 3.46 33.89 16.87
CA SER A 370 2.76 32.95 17.77
C SER A 370 3.48 31.60 17.83
N LEU A 371 3.96 31.06 16.69
CA LEU A 371 4.72 29.81 16.68
C LEU A 371 6.07 29.90 17.42
N ILE A 372 6.71 31.06 17.44
CA ILE A 372 7.91 31.32 18.25
C ILE A 372 7.56 31.50 19.73
N GLU A 373 6.41 32.09 20.05
CA GLU A 373 5.94 32.25 21.42
C GLU A 373 5.57 30.91 22.05
N ASP A 374 4.97 30.00 21.28
CA ASP A 374 4.64 28.64 21.70
C ASP A 374 5.88 27.76 21.88
N ASP A 375 6.84 27.82 20.94
CA ASP A 375 8.17 27.19 21.07
C ASP A 375 9.27 28.15 20.61
N VAL A 376 9.89 28.84 21.58
CA VAL A 376 11.00 29.77 21.31
C VAL A 376 12.20 29.09 20.65
N ARG A 377 12.32 27.75 20.71
CA ARG A 377 13.38 26.98 20.06
C ARG A 377 12.99 26.47 18.66
N ASN A 378 11.82 26.84 18.14
CA ASN A 378 11.39 26.46 16.79
C ASN A 378 12.18 27.23 15.72
N ASN A 379 13.33 26.67 15.32
CA ASN A 379 14.19 27.28 14.31
C ASN A 379 13.51 27.47 12.94
N SER A 380 12.53 26.65 12.59
CA SER A 380 11.77 26.82 11.34
C SER A 380 10.96 28.11 11.36
N ALA A 381 10.32 28.42 12.49
CA ALA A 381 9.59 29.68 12.66
C ALA A 381 10.54 30.89 12.69
N TRP A 382 11.71 30.79 13.34
CA TRP A 382 12.75 31.82 13.27
C TRP A 382 13.26 32.07 11.84
N SER A 383 13.50 30.99 11.09
CA SER A 383 13.92 31.07 9.69
C SER A 383 12.84 31.71 8.82
N HIS A 384 11.57 31.35 9.03
CA HIS A 384 10.45 31.95 8.31
C HIS A 384 10.25 33.43 8.68
N ARG A 385 10.43 33.80 9.95
CA ARG A 385 10.42 35.21 10.36
C ARG A 385 11.51 36.01 9.64
N PHE A 386 12.73 35.46 9.58
CA PHE A 386 13.85 36.10 8.88
C PHE A 386 13.51 36.31 7.41
N PHE A 387 12.97 35.28 6.76
CA PHE A 387 12.48 35.35 5.38
C PHE A 387 11.41 36.44 5.20
N LEU A 388 10.36 36.47 6.04
CA LEU A 388 9.29 37.48 5.94
C LEU A 388 9.81 38.92 6.08
N VAL A 389 10.77 39.14 6.97
CA VAL A 389 11.28 40.49 7.26
C VAL A 389 12.31 40.95 6.22
N PHE A 390 13.20 40.06 5.78
CA PHE A 390 14.38 40.43 4.98
C PHE A 390 14.30 39.95 3.53
N SER A 391 13.15 39.45 3.08
CA SER A 391 12.90 39.09 1.68
C SER A 391 11.61 39.70 1.10
N ASP A 392 10.97 40.62 1.82
CA ASP A 392 9.83 41.39 1.32
C ASP A 392 10.31 42.29 0.16
N PRO A 393 9.79 42.13 -1.08
CA PRO A 393 10.21 42.93 -2.24
C PRO A 393 10.01 44.44 -2.07
N SER A 394 9.18 44.89 -1.13
CA SER A 394 8.97 46.32 -0.85
C SER A 394 10.07 46.95 0.01
N ALA A 395 10.86 46.12 0.72
CA ALA A 395 11.82 46.56 1.73
C ALA A 395 13.13 45.74 1.74
N SER A 396 13.43 45.04 0.65
CA SER A 396 14.67 44.26 0.50
C SER A 396 15.16 44.27 -0.94
N THR A 397 16.47 44.08 -1.13
CA THR A 397 17.09 44.03 -2.44
C THR A 397 16.96 42.62 -3.05
N PRO A 398 16.41 42.47 -4.27
CA PRO A 398 16.30 41.18 -4.93
C PRO A 398 17.67 40.48 -5.05
N GLY A 399 17.74 39.24 -4.58
CA GLY A 399 18.96 38.43 -4.62
C GLY A 399 19.99 38.74 -3.53
N SER A 400 19.71 39.68 -2.61
CA SER A 400 20.59 39.92 -1.47
C SER A 400 20.73 38.66 -0.62
N HIS A 401 21.98 38.28 -0.34
CA HIS A 401 22.29 37.09 0.44
C HIS A 401 21.85 37.27 1.91
N ALA A 402 21.55 36.15 2.58
CA ALA A 402 21.13 36.18 3.99
C ALA A 402 22.23 36.65 4.95
N THR A 403 23.49 36.62 4.51
CA THR A 403 24.69 36.94 5.31
C THR A 403 25.41 38.19 4.81
N GLU A 404 24.72 39.12 4.16
CA GLU A 404 25.28 40.40 3.75
C GLU A 404 24.35 41.55 4.14
N HIS A 405 24.91 42.76 4.17
CA HIS A 405 24.14 43.98 4.40
C HIS A 405 23.22 44.27 3.21
N ASP A 406 21.99 44.66 3.50
CA ASP A 406 21.01 45.11 2.52
C ASP A 406 20.51 46.52 2.86
N PRO A 407 20.97 47.55 2.12
CA PRO A 407 20.64 48.93 2.41
C PRO A 407 19.16 49.27 2.16
N ALA A 408 18.40 48.39 1.49
CA ALA A 408 16.97 48.59 1.30
C ALA A 408 16.15 48.33 2.57
N VAL A 409 16.73 47.62 3.56
CA VAL A 409 16.05 47.30 4.81
C VAL A 409 16.00 48.54 5.71
N PRO A 410 14.80 49.02 6.13
CA PRO A 410 14.71 50.21 6.96
C PRO A 410 15.34 50.03 8.34
N ALA A 411 16.06 51.03 8.84
CA ALA A 411 16.67 51.01 10.17
C ALA A 411 15.66 50.72 11.29
N SER A 412 14.42 51.23 11.18
CA SER A 412 13.34 50.98 12.14
C SER A 412 12.92 49.50 12.20
N VAL A 413 13.03 48.77 11.09
CA VAL A 413 12.79 47.31 11.04
C VAL A 413 13.93 46.59 11.74
N VAL A 414 15.18 46.98 11.49
CA VAL A 414 16.35 46.43 12.20
C VAL A 414 16.23 46.65 13.71
N ASP A 415 15.91 47.86 14.17
CA ASP A 415 15.71 48.17 15.58
C ASP A 415 14.60 47.33 16.24
N ARG A 416 13.49 47.12 15.52
CA ARG A 416 12.39 46.25 15.97
C ARG A 416 12.87 44.81 16.14
N GLU A 417 13.56 44.27 15.14
CA GLU A 417 14.01 42.88 15.15
C GLU A 417 15.15 42.62 16.14
N LEU A 418 16.06 43.58 16.37
CA LEU A 418 17.07 43.47 17.43
C LEU A 418 16.43 43.40 18.81
N ARG A 419 15.43 44.26 19.08
CA ARG A 419 14.69 44.20 20.35
C ARG A 419 13.99 42.85 20.52
N TYR A 420 13.33 42.37 19.46
CA TYR A 420 12.65 41.07 19.48
C TYR A 420 13.63 39.91 19.74
N ALA A 421 14.77 39.88 19.04
CA ALA A 421 15.79 38.85 19.23
C ALA A 421 16.35 38.84 20.65
N ARG A 422 16.66 40.03 21.20
CA ARG A 422 17.15 40.20 22.58
C ARG A 422 16.10 39.74 23.61
N GLU A 423 14.84 40.12 23.44
CA GLU A 423 13.74 39.69 24.31
C GLU A 423 13.64 38.15 24.35
N LYS A 424 13.63 37.48 23.19
CA LYS A 424 13.51 36.01 23.16
C LYS A 424 14.79 35.30 23.63
N ALA A 425 15.97 35.87 23.39
CA ALA A 425 17.23 35.35 23.94
C ALA A 425 17.28 35.46 25.48
N GLN A 426 16.65 36.47 26.11
CA GLN A 426 16.54 36.53 27.57
C GLN A 426 15.70 35.39 28.14
N ILE A 427 14.62 35.01 27.46
CA ILE A 427 13.73 33.91 27.89
C ILE A 427 14.48 32.57 27.87
N ALA A 428 15.28 32.32 26.83
CA ALA A 428 16.06 31.10 26.70
C ALA A 428 17.51 31.41 26.27
N PRO A 429 18.41 31.77 27.21
CA PRO A 429 19.77 32.20 26.86
C PRO A 429 20.58 31.16 26.10
N GLN A 430 20.37 29.87 26.36
CA GLN A 430 21.04 28.77 25.67
C GLN A 430 20.34 28.35 24.36
N ASN A 431 19.32 29.07 23.88
CA ASN A 431 18.67 28.79 22.60
C ASN A 431 19.46 29.41 21.44
N GLN A 432 20.08 28.56 20.62
CA GLN A 432 20.86 29.00 19.46
C GLN A 432 20.06 29.81 18.43
N ALA A 433 18.77 29.53 18.24
CA ALA A 433 17.97 30.15 17.19
C ALA A 433 17.89 31.68 17.34
N ALA A 434 17.69 32.17 18.57
CA ALA A 434 17.63 33.60 18.86
C ALA A 434 18.99 34.30 18.62
N TRP A 435 20.11 33.64 18.96
CA TRP A 435 21.46 34.18 18.70
C TRP A 435 21.80 34.21 17.22
N ASN A 436 21.45 33.17 16.48
CA ASN A 436 21.63 33.13 15.02
C ASN A 436 20.79 34.22 14.35
N TYR A 437 19.54 34.40 14.80
CA TYR A 437 18.67 35.47 14.29
C TYR A 437 19.23 36.86 14.61
N LEU A 438 19.69 37.09 15.85
CA LEU A 438 20.34 38.34 16.26
C LEU A 438 21.52 38.70 15.35
N ARG A 439 22.42 37.73 15.09
CA ARG A 439 23.53 37.91 14.13
C ARG A 439 23.02 38.27 12.74
N GLY A 440 22.03 37.54 12.23
CA GLY A 440 21.45 37.80 10.92
C GLY A 440 20.86 39.21 10.79
N VAL A 441 20.15 39.69 11.82
CA VAL A 441 19.57 41.04 11.85
C VAL A 441 20.67 42.12 11.82
N LEU A 442 21.73 41.95 12.61
CA LEU A 442 22.88 42.88 12.63
C LEU A 442 23.55 42.94 11.25
N VAL A 443 23.82 41.78 10.65
CA VAL A 443 24.42 41.68 9.32
C VAL A 443 23.54 42.32 8.26
N LYS A 444 22.24 41.97 8.19
CA LYS A 444 21.30 42.55 7.22
C LYS A 444 21.17 44.07 7.38
N GLY A 445 21.25 44.58 8.60
CA GLY A 445 21.22 46.02 8.89
C GLY A 445 22.57 46.73 8.73
N GLY A 446 23.65 46.03 8.36
CA GLY A 446 24.99 46.62 8.28
C GLY A 446 25.52 47.14 9.61
N ARG A 447 25.10 46.55 10.73
CA ARG A 447 25.45 46.99 12.10
C ARG A 447 26.57 46.12 12.68
N PRO A 448 27.53 46.71 13.41
CA PRO A 448 28.60 45.96 14.06
C PRO A 448 28.03 45.01 15.12
N LEU A 449 28.67 43.84 15.27
CA LEU A 449 28.30 42.89 16.33
C LEU A 449 28.49 43.50 17.73
N ALA A 450 29.46 44.41 17.88
CA ALA A 450 29.75 45.13 19.12
C ALA A 450 28.54 45.86 19.71
N GLU A 451 27.53 46.20 18.91
CA GLU A 451 26.31 46.81 19.43
C GLU A 451 25.55 45.89 20.41
N ALA A 452 25.64 44.58 20.24
CA ALA A 452 25.04 43.61 21.14
C ALA A 452 26.01 43.07 22.21
N GLU A 453 27.21 43.67 22.36
CA GLU A 453 28.22 43.26 23.34
C GLU A 453 27.69 43.31 24.77
N GLU A 454 27.14 44.45 25.20
CA GLU A 454 26.63 44.63 26.57
C GLU A 454 25.52 43.62 26.87
N PHE A 455 24.67 43.33 25.89
CA PHE A 455 23.63 42.32 26.00
C PHE A 455 24.22 40.91 26.14
N ALA A 456 25.16 40.53 25.28
CA ALA A 456 25.78 39.21 25.30
C ALA A 456 26.59 38.97 26.59
N ALA A 457 27.29 39.98 27.08
CA ALA A 457 28.07 39.95 28.33
C ALA A 457 27.21 39.65 29.57
N GLN A 458 25.89 39.89 29.53
CA GLN A 458 24.99 39.51 30.63
C GLN A 458 24.91 37.98 30.83
N PHE A 459 25.26 37.19 29.82
CA PHE A 459 25.16 35.73 29.83
C PHE A 459 26.51 35.01 29.87
N ALA A 460 27.63 35.75 29.87
CA ALA A 460 28.97 35.21 29.99
C ALA A 460 29.87 36.24 30.72
N ARG A 461 30.03 36.07 32.03
CA ARG A 461 30.77 36.97 32.92
C ARG A 461 32.01 36.28 33.49
N GLY A 462 33.06 37.06 33.77
CA GLY A 462 34.30 36.55 34.36
C GLY A 462 34.97 35.46 33.53
N VAL A 463 34.86 35.52 32.19
CA VAL A 463 35.37 34.48 31.29
C VAL A 463 36.87 34.33 31.46
N GLY A 464 37.33 33.13 31.88
CA GLY A 464 38.74 32.88 32.18
C GLY A 464 39.19 33.26 33.60
N GLU A 465 38.32 33.82 34.45
CA GLU A 465 38.63 34.26 35.82
C GLU A 465 38.39 33.16 36.88
N GLY A 466 38.70 31.90 36.55
CA GLY A 466 38.62 30.77 37.50
C GLY A 466 37.22 30.62 38.13
N ASP A 467 37.14 30.81 39.45
CA ASP A 467 35.90 30.67 40.23
C ASP A 467 34.88 31.81 39.99
N ALA A 468 35.30 32.92 39.38
CA ALA A 468 34.40 34.02 39.01
C ALA A 468 33.72 33.82 37.63
N GLU A 469 34.04 32.74 36.92
CA GLU A 469 33.49 32.46 35.59
C GLU A 469 32.05 31.95 35.66
N GLU A 470 31.12 32.78 35.19
CA GLU A 470 29.69 32.47 35.09
C GLU A 470 29.21 32.58 33.64
N VAL A 471 29.04 31.44 32.97
CA VAL A 471 28.49 31.38 31.60
C VAL A 471 27.12 30.70 31.64
N ARG A 472 26.09 31.48 31.36
CA ARG A 472 24.69 31.04 31.20
C ARG A 472 24.34 30.68 29.76
N SER A 473 25.15 31.12 28.80
CA SER A 473 24.99 30.79 27.39
C SER A 473 26.32 30.61 26.67
N SER A 474 26.59 29.40 26.18
CA SER A 474 27.74 29.16 25.31
C SER A 474 27.60 29.86 23.96
N HIS A 475 26.37 30.15 23.51
CA HIS A 475 26.11 30.93 22.29
C HIS A 475 26.42 32.42 22.49
N ALA A 476 26.17 32.97 23.68
CA ALA A 476 26.59 34.33 24.01
C ALA A 476 28.13 34.42 24.08
N LEU A 477 28.79 33.40 24.63
CA LEU A 477 30.25 33.33 24.67
C LEU A 477 30.88 33.25 23.27
N ASP A 478 30.29 32.45 22.35
CA ASP A 478 30.65 32.43 20.93
C ASP A 478 30.41 33.79 20.25
N PHE A 479 29.29 34.46 20.56
CA PHE A 479 29.00 35.80 20.07
C PHE A 479 30.04 36.82 20.53
N LEU A 480 30.42 36.81 21.81
CA LEU A 480 31.45 37.69 22.35
C LEU A 480 32.82 37.44 21.71
N ALA A 481 33.16 36.20 21.39
CA ALA A 481 34.41 35.90 20.68
C ALA A 481 34.46 36.64 19.34
N ASP A 482 33.37 36.65 18.55
CA ASP A 482 33.29 37.43 17.31
C ASP A 482 33.35 38.94 17.54
N VAL A 483 32.67 39.45 18.58
CA VAL A 483 32.72 40.87 18.95
C VAL A 483 34.15 41.31 19.27
N TYR A 484 34.88 40.51 20.05
CA TYR A 484 36.27 40.83 20.40
C TYR A 484 37.18 40.77 19.18
N VAL A 485 36.94 39.87 18.23
CA VAL A 485 37.65 39.89 16.93
C VAL A 485 37.35 41.17 16.16
N GLU A 486 36.08 41.58 16.06
CA GLU A 486 35.65 42.82 15.38
C GLU A 486 36.30 44.07 16.00
N LYS A 487 36.52 44.08 17.31
CA LYS A 487 37.17 45.17 18.05
C LYS A 487 38.70 45.11 18.06
N GLY A 488 39.31 44.06 17.50
CA GLY A 488 40.77 43.84 17.56
C GLY A 488 41.29 43.34 18.92
N GLU A 489 40.42 42.87 19.80
CA GLU A 489 40.74 42.32 21.13
C GLU A 489 41.03 40.81 21.05
N GLY A 490 42.00 40.42 20.21
CA GLY A 490 42.27 39.02 19.86
C GLY A 490 42.58 38.09 21.04
N GLU A 491 43.22 38.59 22.11
CA GLU A 491 43.49 37.81 23.32
C GLU A 491 42.19 37.42 24.05
N LYS A 492 41.25 38.37 24.24
CA LYS A 492 39.96 38.08 24.87
C LYS A 492 39.13 37.13 24.02
N ALA A 493 39.16 37.29 22.69
CA ALA A 493 38.52 36.37 21.76
C ALA A 493 39.09 34.96 21.92
N ALA A 494 40.43 34.82 21.94
CA ALA A 494 41.10 33.54 22.14
C ALA A 494 40.73 32.90 23.48
N THR A 495 40.66 33.67 24.57
CA THR A 495 40.17 33.20 25.87
C THR A 495 38.76 32.64 25.76
N CYS A 496 37.82 33.35 25.13
CA CYS A 496 36.45 32.86 24.94
C CYS A 496 36.41 31.51 24.20
N LEU A 497 37.21 31.38 23.13
CA LEU A 497 37.30 30.15 22.34
C LEU A 497 37.93 28.98 23.12
N ASP A 498 38.95 29.24 23.94
CA ASP A 498 39.51 28.21 24.82
C ASP A 498 38.47 27.72 25.83
N ARG A 499 37.73 28.64 26.45
CA ARG A 499 36.68 28.29 27.43
C ARG A 499 35.53 27.51 26.80
N LEU A 500 35.17 27.81 25.54
CA LEU A 500 34.25 26.99 24.76
C LEU A 500 34.82 25.58 24.54
N ALA A 501 36.08 25.46 24.12
CA ALA A 501 36.72 24.16 23.87
C ALA A 501 36.88 23.29 25.12
N GLU A 502 37.19 23.90 26.25
CA GLU A 502 37.56 23.19 27.48
C GLU A 502 36.37 22.84 28.36
N LYS A 503 35.37 23.73 28.43
CA LYS A 503 34.30 23.65 29.46
C LYS A 503 32.90 23.77 28.89
N TRP A 504 32.63 24.80 28.10
CA TRP A 504 31.24 25.19 27.79
C TRP A 504 30.66 24.55 26.53
N ASP A 505 31.50 24.03 25.64
CA ASP A 505 31.10 23.35 24.41
C ASP A 505 32.19 22.38 23.87
N PRO A 506 32.64 21.41 24.69
CA PRO A 506 33.78 20.55 24.36
C PRO A 506 33.55 19.65 23.14
N VAL A 507 32.29 19.40 22.77
CA VAL A 507 31.94 18.62 21.56
C VAL A 507 32.48 19.27 20.28
N ARG A 508 32.60 20.61 20.24
CA ARG A 508 33.19 21.37 19.12
C ARG A 508 34.60 21.86 19.42
N ALA A 509 35.33 21.27 20.37
CA ALA A 509 36.69 21.69 20.73
C ALA A 509 37.65 21.81 19.53
N GLY A 510 37.57 20.89 18.55
CA GLY A 510 38.36 20.98 17.32
C GLY A 510 38.04 22.23 16.49
N TYR A 511 36.75 22.58 16.38
CA TYR A 511 36.31 23.79 15.69
C TYR A 511 36.77 25.06 16.40
N TRP A 512 36.68 25.12 17.73
CA TRP A 512 37.13 26.28 18.51
C TRP A 512 38.64 26.50 18.44
N LYS A 513 39.43 25.42 18.48
CA LYS A 513 40.88 25.48 18.26
C LYS A 513 41.22 25.99 16.86
N TYR A 514 40.50 25.52 15.84
CA TYR A 514 40.66 26.02 14.47
C TYR A 514 40.31 27.52 14.36
N ARG A 515 39.18 27.95 14.92
CA ARG A 515 38.78 29.37 14.98
C ARG A 515 39.83 30.24 15.67
N LYS A 516 40.42 29.76 16.77
CA LYS A 516 41.51 30.47 17.47
C LYS A 516 42.77 30.61 16.60
N GLN A 517 43.11 29.59 15.81
CA GLN A 517 44.22 29.69 14.85
C GLN A 517 43.97 30.76 13.78
N GLN A 518 42.72 30.92 13.32
CA GLN A 518 42.38 31.98 12.36
C GLN A 518 42.60 33.39 12.92
N ILE A 519 42.28 33.62 14.20
CA ILE A 519 42.53 34.91 14.87
C ILE A 519 44.02 35.22 14.94
N ALA A 520 44.84 34.20 15.26
CA ALA A 520 46.29 34.35 15.32
C ALA A 520 46.89 34.66 13.93
N ALA A 521 46.37 34.03 12.87
CA ALA A 521 46.81 34.26 11.50
C ALA A 521 46.37 35.64 10.96
N ALA A 522 45.25 36.19 11.41
CA ALA A 522 44.78 37.52 11.02
C ALA A 522 45.52 38.66 11.74
N SER A 523 46.13 38.36 12.90
CA SER A 523 46.94 39.30 13.69
C SER A 523 48.43 39.31 13.32
N ALA A 524 48.87 38.39 12.46
CA ALA A 524 50.24 38.26 11.94
C ALA A 524 50.34 38.89 10.54
#